data_AF-A0A1B7N8A0-F1
#
_entry.id   AF-A0A1B7N8A0-F1
#
_cell.length_a   1.000
_cell.length_b   1.000
_cell.length_c   1.000
_cell.angle_alpha   90.00
_cell.angle_beta   90.00
_cell.angle_gamma   90.00
#
_symmetry.space_group_name_H-M   'P 1'
#
loop_
_entity.id
_entity.type
_entity.pdbx_description
1 polymer ?
#
loop_
_entity_poly.entity_id
_entity_poly.type
_entity_poly.pdbx_seq_one_letter_code
_entity_poly.pdbx_strand_id
1 'polypeptide(L)'
;PFSGNLRDPRWAPENGMMIVKVYIPSTDDIWAAYFPTNITLPMFTSRWLSKLSLHLQFSGSAMDTPEYYFDDDDFQCWLKHRVRHGRNLPIVGH
;
A
#
# COMPACT_ATOMS: atom_id res chain seq x y z
N PRO A 1 -23.46 -14.01 10.80
CA PRO A 1 -23.80 -12.99 9.78
C PRO A 1 -22.97 -11.72 9.99
N PHE A 2 -21.75 -11.68 9.45
CA PHE A 2 -20.92 -10.47 9.45
C PHE A 2 -21.06 -9.77 8.09
N SER A 3 -22.25 -9.22 7.84
CA SER A 3 -22.49 -8.35 6.70
C SER A 3 -21.97 -6.94 7.03
N GLY A 4 -20.66 -6.82 7.12
CA GLY A 4 -19.96 -5.53 7.19
C GLY A 4 -19.47 -5.10 5.81
N ASN A 5 -20.34 -5.15 4.80
CA ASN A 5 -20.06 -4.59 3.48
C ASN A 5 -20.27 -3.07 3.55
N LEU A 6 -19.32 -2.36 4.15
CA LEU A 6 -19.20 -0.92 4.02
C LEU A 6 -17.79 -0.64 3.54
N ARG A 7 -17.62 -0.73 2.21
CA ARG A 7 -16.51 -0.06 1.54
C ARG A 7 -16.62 1.40 1.98
N ASP A 8 -15.73 1.86 2.86
CA ASP A 8 -15.66 3.28 3.19
C ASP A 8 -15.43 4.01 1.86
N PRO A 9 -16.41 4.80 1.37
CA PRO A 9 -16.31 5.41 0.05
C PRO A 9 -15.08 6.32 -0.05
N ARG A 10 -14.56 6.79 1.09
CA ARG A 10 -13.35 7.63 1.17
C ARG A 10 -12.10 6.99 0.57
N TRP A 11 -11.99 5.66 0.64
CA TRP A 11 -10.81 4.92 0.19
C TRP A 11 -11.09 3.98 -0.99
N ALA A 12 -12.32 4.00 -1.49
CA ALA A 12 -12.69 3.30 -2.71
C ALA A 12 -11.87 3.85 -3.89
N PRO A 13 -11.47 3.01 -4.85
CA PRO A 13 -10.88 3.52 -6.07
C PRO A 13 -11.83 4.46 -6.80
N GLU A 14 -11.30 5.56 -7.32
CA GLU A 14 -12.01 6.56 -8.09
C GLU A 14 -11.33 6.70 -9.46
N ASN A 15 -12.10 6.64 -10.56
CA ASN A 15 -11.58 6.71 -11.92
C ASN A 15 -10.43 5.72 -12.21
N GLY A 16 -10.50 4.50 -11.65
CA GLY A 16 -9.46 3.48 -11.80
C GLY A 16 -8.18 3.75 -11.01
N MET A 17 -8.18 4.75 -10.13
CA MET A 17 -7.05 5.13 -9.29
C MET A 17 -7.36 4.85 -7.81
N MET A 18 -6.34 4.52 -7.04
CA MET A 18 -6.44 4.30 -5.59
C MET A 18 -5.32 5.00 -4.83
N ILE A 19 -5.61 5.42 -3.60
CA ILE A 19 -4.60 5.96 -2.70
C ILE A 19 -3.87 4.80 -2.01
N VAL A 20 -2.55 4.80 -2.12
CA VAL A 20 -1.65 3.92 -1.36
C VAL A 20 -0.78 4.77 -0.46
N LYS A 21 -0.66 4.38 0.81
CA LYS A 21 0.22 5.00 1.79
C LYS A 21 1.47 4.16 1.97
N VAL A 22 2.63 4.78 2.12
CA VAL A 22 3.92 4.14 2.43
C VAL A 22 4.44 4.74 3.73
N TYR A 23 4.78 3.90 4.70
CA TYR A 23 5.51 4.28 5.90
C TYR A 23 7.00 3.93 5.72
N ILE A 24 7.88 4.86 6.01
CA ILE A 24 9.34 4.67 5.92
C ILE A 24 9.92 4.78 7.34
N PRO A 25 10.25 3.64 8.00
CA PRO A 25 10.67 3.65 9.40
C PRO A 25 11.94 4.46 9.67
N SER A 26 12.87 4.50 8.71
CA SER A 26 14.15 5.20 8.85
C SER A 26 14.03 6.72 8.95
N THR A 27 12.92 7.29 8.47
CA THR A 27 12.64 8.73 8.55
C THR A 27 11.40 9.07 9.37
N ASP A 28 10.70 8.04 9.88
CA ASP A 28 9.40 8.14 10.56
C ASP A 28 8.32 8.88 9.74
N ASP A 29 8.42 8.83 8.41
CA ASP A 29 7.50 9.52 7.51
C ASP A 29 6.42 8.60 6.95
N ILE A 30 5.22 9.14 6.75
CA ILE A 30 4.16 8.51 5.97
C ILE A 30 3.87 9.32 4.71
N TRP A 31 4.07 8.70 3.55
CA TRP A 31 3.78 9.27 2.24
C TRP A 31 2.49 8.68 1.67
N ALA A 32 1.79 9.45 0.83
CA ALA A 32 0.64 8.97 0.07
C ALA A 32 0.73 9.38 -1.40
N ALA A 33 0.22 8.52 -2.29
CA ALA A 33 0.08 8.84 -3.72
C ALA A 33 -1.06 8.04 -4.36
N TYR A 34 -1.55 8.54 -5.49
CA TYR A 34 -2.54 7.85 -6.33
C TYR A 34 -1.87 6.92 -7.32
N PHE A 35 -2.31 5.65 -7.37
CA PHE A 35 -1.83 4.63 -8.31
C PHE A 35 -2.99 4.02 -9.09
N PRO A 36 -2.77 3.60 -10.35
CA PRO A 36 -3.72 2.75 -11.06
C PRO A 36 -4.05 1.50 -10.24
N THR A 37 -5.29 1.03 -10.29
CA THR A 37 -5.71 -0.17 -9.55
C THR A 37 -5.03 -1.46 -10.01
N ASN A 38 -4.43 -1.46 -11.19
CA ASN A 38 -3.66 -2.55 -11.78
C ASN A 38 -2.13 -2.34 -11.69
N ILE A 39 -1.66 -1.46 -10.80
CA ILE A 39 -0.24 -1.20 -10.60
C ILE A 39 0.50 -2.49 -10.18
N THR A 40 1.67 -2.74 -10.76
CA THR A 40 2.57 -3.85 -10.38
C THR A 40 3.63 -3.39 -9.38
N LEU A 41 4.26 -4.32 -8.67
CA LEU A 41 5.31 -3.99 -7.71
C LEU A 41 6.49 -3.25 -8.37
N PRO A 42 7.03 -3.66 -9.53
CA PRO A 42 8.11 -2.91 -10.19
C PRO A 42 7.74 -1.47 -10.55
N MET A 43 6.52 -1.24 -11.04
CA MET A 43 6.04 0.11 -11.35
C MET A 43 5.85 0.95 -10.08
N PHE A 44 5.37 0.33 -9.00
CA PHE A 44 5.23 0.97 -7.70
C PHE A 44 6.60 1.38 -7.13
N THR A 45 7.58 0.48 -7.15
CA THR A 45 8.96 0.74 -6.73
C THR A 45 9.60 1.85 -7.55
N SER A 46 9.49 1.79 -8.89
CA SER A 46 10.03 2.82 -9.78
C SER A 46 9.45 4.21 -9.48
N ARG A 47 8.14 4.28 -9.18
CA ARG A 47 7.48 5.55 -8.86
C ARG A 47 7.97 6.15 -7.54
N TRP A 48 8.21 5.34 -6.52
CA TRP A 48 8.78 5.84 -5.26
C TRP A 48 10.25 6.19 -5.37
N LEU A 49 11.03 5.42 -6.13
CA LEU A 49 12.41 5.77 -6.47
C LEU A 49 12.48 7.14 -7.15
N SER A 50 11.62 7.39 -8.15
CA SER A 50 11.58 8.70 -8.82
C SER A 50 11.13 9.83 -7.90
N LYS A 51 10.25 9.56 -6.92
CA LYS A 51 9.66 10.58 -6.05
C LYS A 51 10.56 10.94 -4.87
N LEU A 52 11.22 9.94 -4.28
CA LEU A 52 11.98 10.08 -3.04
C LEU A 52 13.49 9.96 -3.27
N SER A 53 13.93 9.54 -4.44
CA SER A 53 15.33 9.20 -4.72
C SER A 53 15.88 8.12 -3.77
N LEU A 54 15.00 7.20 -3.34
CA LEU A 54 15.30 6.08 -2.45
C LEU A 54 14.93 4.74 -3.10
N HIS A 55 15.83 3.77 -3.00
CA HIS A 55 15.54 2.38 -3.37
C HIS A 55 14.80 1.71 -2.22
N LEU A 56 13.48 1.60 -2.35
CA LEU A 56 12.64 0.96 -1.34
C LEU A 56 12.38 -0.50 -1.67
N GLN A 57 12.48 -1.35 -0.65
CA GLN A 57 11.85 -2.67 -0.66
C GLN A 57 10.60 -2.64 0.21
N PHE A 58 9.55 -3.37 -0.19
CA PHE A 58 8.26 -3.27 0.48
C PHE A 58 7.90 -4.55 1.22
N SER A 59 7.35 -4.39 2.42
CA SER A 59 6.78 -5.47 3.21
C SER A 59 5.37 -5.12 3.67
N GLY A 60 4.70 -6.12 4.25
CA GLY A 60 3.40 -5.95 4.89
C GLY A 60 3.40 -4.93 6.03
N SER A 61 2.22 -4.72 6.60
CA SER A 61 2.06 -3.77 7.71
C SER A 61 3.01 -4.13 8.84
N ALA A 62 3.65 -3.11 9.43
CA ALA A 62 4.53 -3.23 10.59
C ALA A 62 3.90 -3.95 11.80
N MET A 63 2.58 -4.17 11.79
CA MET A 63 1.81 -4.68 12.92
C MET A 63 1.49 -6.19 12.87
N ASP A 64 1.65 -6.90 11.74
CA ASP A 64 1.00 -8.21 11.58
C ASP A 64 1.88 -9.43 11.24
N THR A 65 3.14 -9.31 10.79
CA THR A 65 3.96 -10.50 10.42
C THR A 65 5.47 -10.24 10.42
N PRO A 66 6.33 -11.27 10.58
CA PRO A 66 7.78 -11.14 10.39
C PRO A 66 8.11 -10.60 8.99
N GLU A 67 9.22 -9.88 8.88
CA GLU A 67 9.68 -9.22 7.64
C GLU A 67 9.84 -10.22 6.50
N TYR A 68 8.83 -10.32 5.64
CA TYR A 68 8.96 -10.86 4.29
C TYR A 68 8.73 -9.72 3.30
N TYR A 69 9.67 -9.57 2.37
CA TYR A 69 9.52 -8.64 1.26
C TYR A 69 8.52 -9.21 0.27
N PHE A 70 7.65 -8.34 -0.24
CA PHE A 70 6.62 -8.75 -1.20
C PHE A 70 7.22 -9.19 -2.52
N ASP A 71 6.66 -10.27 -3.08
CA ASP A 71 6.61 -10.46 -4.51
C ASP A 71 5.39 -9.74 -5.12
N ASP A 72 5.17 -9.88 -6.43
CA ASP A 72 4.03 -9.24 -7.10
C ASP A 72 2.68 -9.75 -6.57
N ASP A 73 2.55 -11.04 -6.25
CA ASP A 73 1.29 -11.64 -5.78
C ASP A 73 0.94 -11.18 -4.37
N ASP A 74 1.92 -11.14 -3.47
CA ASP A 74 1.82 -10.57 -2.14
C ASP A 74 1.41 -9.10 -2.19
N PHE A 75 2.04 -8.33 -3.08
CA PHE A 75 1.71 -6.93 -3.28
C PHE A 75 0.26 -6.75 -3.77
N GLN A 76 -0.19 -7.54 -4.74
CA GLN A 76 -1.59 -7.51 -5.19
C GLN A 76 -2.57 -7.92 -4.08
N CYS A 77 -2.22 -8.92 -3.29
CA CYS A 77 -3.01 -9.35 -2.14
C CYS A 77 -3.11 -8.22 -1.11
N TRP A 78 -2.00 -7.55 -0.81
CA TRP A 78 -1.97 -6.42 0.11
C TRP A 78 -2.81 -5.24 -0.40
N LEU A 79 -2.70 -4.87 -1.67
CA LEU A 79 -3.47 -3.76 -2.27
C LEU A 79 -4.99 -3.95 -2.13
N LYS A 80 -5.48 -5.19 -2.28
CA LYS A 80 -6.90 -5.55 -2.10
C LYS A 80 -7.35 -5.41 -0.64
N HIS A 81 -6.46 -5.67 0.31
CA HIS A 81 -6.75 -5.67 1.74
C HIS A 81 -6.20 -4.43 2.49
N ARG A 82 -5.68 -3.43 1.77
CA ARG A 82 -5.09 -2.22 2.38
C ARG A 82 -6.08 -1.42 3.22
N VAL A 83 -7.37 -1.48 2.88
CA VAL A 83 -8.44 -0.85 3.64
C VAL A 83 -9.03 -1.86 4.62
N ARG A 84 -8.75 -1.69 5.91
CA ARG A 84 -9.27 -2.55 6.98
C ARG A 84 -9.96 -1.69 8.03
N HIS A 85 -11.14 -2.10 8.48
CA HIS A 85 -11.90 -1.37 9.51
C HIS A 85 -12.06 0.15 9.22
N GLY A 86 -12.28 0.52 7.95
CA GLY A 86 -12.39 1.92 7.51
C GLY A 86 -11.07 2.70 7.43
N ARG A 87 -9.93 2.06 7.66
CA ARG A 87 -8.61 2.68 7.63
C ARG A 87 -7.81 2.18 6.45
N ASN A 88 -7.25 3.11 5.66
CA ASN A 88 -6.25 2.80 4.65
C ASN A 88 -4.87 2.67 5.32
N LEU A 89 -4.40 1.43 5.46
CA LEU A 89 -3.16 1.06 6.12
C LEU A 89 -1.94 1.35 5.23
N PRO A 90 -0.82 1.80 5.80
CA PRO A 90 0.42 1.96 5.04
C PRO A 90 1.09 0.61 4.77
N ILE A 91 1.71 0.50 3.59
CA ILE A 91 2.74 -0.50 3.30
C ILE A 91 4.06 0.01 3.89
N VAL A 92 4.94 -0.87 4.34
CA VAL A 92 6.24 -0.46 4.89
C VAL A 92 7.27 -0.46 3.76
N GLY A 93 8.01 0.63 3.62
CA GLY A 93 9.16 0.75 2.72
C GLY A 93 10.45 0.83 3.52
N HIS A 94 11.36 -0.11 3.28
CA HIS A 94 12.69 -0.22 3.90
C HIS A 94 13.76 0.44 3.04
#